data_AF-A0A8B3P0J4-F1
#
_entry.id   AF-A0A8B3P0J4-F1
#
_cell.length_a   1.000
_cell.length_b   1.000
_cell.length_c   1.000
_cell.angle_alpha   90.00
_cell.angle_beta   90.00
_cell.angle_gamma   90.00
#
_symmetry.space_group_name_H-M   'P 1'
#
loop_
_entity.id
_entity.type
_entity.pdbx_description
1 polymer ?
#
loop_
_entity_poly.entity_id
_entity_poly.type
_entity_poly.pdbx_seq_one_letter_code
_entity_poly.pdbx_strand_id
1 'polypeptide(L)'
;MNKLREKLAESNHDFRATTEIFPSINVDKVASSLQLDETAEENGRNNSPPTSARNFDALERAIVERIQDEQKAAHQTVEDNLQLFSERLASSTYVGRKIFAKPHCRTSGRMSARLAAGVLI
;
A
#
# COMPACT_ATOMS: atom_id res chain seq x y z
N MET A 1 25.63 -7.64 21.96
CA MET A 1 24.47 -8.23 21.26
C MET A 1 23.36 -7.21 20.95
N ASN A 2 23.67 -5.93 20.61
CA ASN A 2 22.63 -4.90 20.40
C ASN A 2 22.63 -4.20 19.02
N LYS A 3 23.70 -4.33 18.21
CA LYS A 3 23.82 -3.62 16.91
C LYS A 3 22.74 -3.98 15.88
N LEU A 4 22.17 -5.19 15.92
CA LEU A 4 21.09 -5.60 15.02
C LEU A 4 19.74 -4.98 15.42
N ARG A 5 19.48 -4.84 16.73
CA ARG A 5 18.27 -4.18 17.23
C ARG A 5 18.33 -2.69 16.96
N GLU A 6 19.51 -2.10 17.08
CA GLU A 6 19.80 -0.71 16.73
C GLU A 6 19.64 -0.47 15.23
N LYS A 7 20.21 -1.33 14.37
CA LYS A 7 20.00 -1.27 12.91
C LYS A 7 18.56 -1.49 12.46
N LEU A 8 17.79 -2.33 13.17
CA LEU A 8 16.37 -2.56 12.87
C LEU A 8 15.50 -1.38 13.34
N ALA A 9 15.90 -0.69 14.42
CA ALA A 9 15.25 0.52 14.88
C ALA A 9 15.54 1.71 13.95
N GLU A 10 16.76 1.79 13.39
CA GLU A 10 17.17 2.79 12.40
C GLU A 10 16.33 2.70 11.11
N SER A 11 15.96 1.46 10.71
CA SER A 11 15.42 1.16 9.38
C SER A 11 13.93 1.41 9.18
N ASN A 12 13.20 2.01 10.12
CA ASN A 12 11.72 1.99 10.04
C ASN A 12 11.09 3.28 9.50
N HIS A 13 11.56 3.77 8.36
CA HIS A 13 10.92 4.86 7.58
C HIS A 13 11.21 6.29 8.06
N ASP A 14 11.07 7.24 7.15
CA ASP A 14 11.25 8.69 7.39
C ASP A 14 10.01 9.32 8.03
N PHE A 15 9.14 8.51 8.61
CA PHE A 15 7.89 8.92 9.19
C PHE A 15 7.99 9.00 10.71
N ARG A 16 7.22 9.91 11.30
CA ARG A 16 6.96 9.84 12.74
C ARG A 16 6.06 8.64 13.01
N ALA A 17 6.48 7.77 13.95
CA ALA A 17 5.69 6.64 14.40
C ALA A 17 4.36 7.15 15.00
N THR A 18 3.32 7.12 14.19
CA THR A 18 1.98 7.60 14.49
C THR A 18 0.98 6.57 14.01
N THR A 19 -0.20 6.51 14.62
CA THR A 19 -1.32 5.66 14.18
C THR A 19 -2.14 6.31 13.06
N GLU A 20 -1.64 7.38 12.46
CA GLU A 20 -2.31 8.09 11.38
C GLU A 20 -2.15 7.33 10.06
N ILE A 21 -3.19 7.37 9.23
CA ILE A 21 -3.23 6.68 7.93
C ILE A 21 -2.16 7.25 6.97
N PHE A 22 -1.91 8.56 7.07
CA PHE A 22 -0.86 9.26 6.35
C PHE A 22 0.11 9.87 7.37
N PRO A 23 1.17 9.15 7.74
CA PRO A 23 2.12 9.65 8.71
C PRO A 23 2.80 10.92 8.22
N SER A 24 2.97 11.90 9.10
CA SER A 24 3.78 13.08 8.78
C SER A 24 5.25 12.69 8.59
N ILE A 25 5.90 13.23 7.55
CA ILE A 25 7.35 13.10 7.35
C ILE A 25 8.11 13.70 8.54
N ASN A 26 9.11 12.99 9.02
CA ASN A 26 9.98 13.42 10.09
C ASN A 26 11.10 14.30 9.49
N VAL A 27 10.94 15.61 9.61
CA VAL A 27 11.87 16.61 9.06
C VAL A 27 13.27 16.43 9.66
N ASP A 28 13.37 16.11 10.95
CA ASP A 28 14.66 15.95 11.63
C ASP A 28 15.44 14.74 11.11
N LYS A 29 14.73 13.64 10.83
CA LYS A 29 15.34 12.43 10.26
C LYS A 29 15.80 12.66 8.82
N VAL A 30 14.99 13.35 8.03
CA VAL A 30 15.34 13.73 6.64
C VAL A 30 16.51 14.73 6.63
N ALA A 31 16.55 15.68 7.57
CA ALA A 31 17.65 16.61 7.72
C ALA A 31 18.97 15.91 8.07
N SER A 32 18.91 14.93 8.97
CA SER A 32 20.07 14.12 9.33
C SER A 32 20.54 13.20 8.20
N SER A 33 19.62 12.63 7.41
CA SER A 33 19.99 11.74 6.29
C SER A 33 20.59 12.50 5.11
N LEU A 34 20.15 13.74 4.89
CA LEU A 34 20.72 14.65 3.89
C LEU A 34 21.94 15.44 4.39
N GLN A 35 22.35 15.24 5.66
CA GLN A 35 23.47 15.93 6.29
C GLN A 35 23.42 17.46 6.08
N LEU A 36 22.23 18.05 6.24
CA LEU A 36 21.96 19.44 5.87
C LEU A 36 22.88 20.43 6.58
N ASP A 37 23.26 20.15 7.83
CA ASP A 37 24.13 21.02 8.61
C ASP A 37 25.56 21.07 8.05
N GLU A 38 26.12 19.91 7.70
CA GLU A 38 27.49 19.81 7.16
C GLU A 38 27.59 20.45 5.78
N THR A 39 26.59 20.17 4.92
CA THR A 39 26.52 20.74 3.57
C THR A 39 26.21 22.23 3.59
N ALA A 40 25.38 22.72 4.51
CA ALA A 40 25.15 24.15 4.69
C ALA A 40 26.41 24.88 5.19
N GLU A 41 27.18 24.28 6.09
CA GLU A 41 28.43 24.88 6.57
C GLU A 41 29.50 24.95 5.47
N GLU A 42 29.64 23.89 4.67
CA GLU A 42 30.56 23.87 3.52
C GLU A 42 30.16 24.89 2.45
N ASN A 43 28.86 24.99 2.15
CA ASN A 43 28.34 25.97 1.19
C ASN A 43 28.50 27.42 1.69
N GLY A 44 28.30 27.63 3.00
CA GLY A 44 28.56 28.92 3.65
C GLY A 44 30.03 29.32 3.61
N ARG A 45 30.96 28.38 3.81
CA ARG A 45 32.42 28.62 3.67
C ARG A 45 32.80 28.94 2.23
N ASN A 46 32.18 28.27 1.27
CA ASN A 46 32.41 28.47 -0.17
C ASN A 46 31.64 29.68 -0.74
N ASN A 47 30.83 30.36 0.08
CA ASN A 47 30.00 31.51 -0.28
C ASN A 47 29.13 31.24 -1.53
N SER A 48 28.63 30.00 -1.61
CA SER A 48 27.73 29.52 -2.64
C SER A 48 26.38 29.18 -1.98
N PRO A 49 25.23 29.56 -2.53
CA PRO A 49 24.99 30.28 -3.78
C PRO A 49 25.17 31.81 -3.66
N PRO A 50 25.50 32.51 -4.76
CA PRO A 50 25.57 33.97 -4.76
C PRO A 50 24.20 34.57 -4.43
N THR A 51 24.17 35.67 -3.69
CA THR A 51 22.93 36.32 -3.19
C THR A 51 21.96 36.74 -4.30
N SER A 52 22.41 36.78 -5.56
CA SER A 52 21.59 37.07 -6.75
C SER A 52 21.01 35.83 -7.44
N ALA A 53 21.35 34.62 -6.99
CA ALA A 53 20.85 33.39 -7.58
C ALA A 53 19.36 33.24 -7.25
N ARG A 54 18.53 33.11 -8.31
CA ARG A 54 17.10 32.77 -8.21
C ARG A 54 16.82 31.28 -8.40
N ASN A 55 17.83 30.51 -8.79
CA ASN A 55 17.70 29.09 -9.06
C ASN A 55 17.97 28.30 -7.78
N PHE A 56 17.25 27.20 -7.60
CA PHE A 56 17.45 26.28 -6.49
C PHE A 56 18.88 25.75 -6.48
N ASP A 57 19.51 25.72 -5.32
CA ASP A 57 20.83 25.13 -5.13
C ASP A 57 20.80 23.59 -5.20
N ALA A 58 21.95 22.93 -5.28
CA ALA A 58 22.06 21.47 -5.33
C ALA A 58 21.39 20.80 -4.12
N LEU A 59 21.56 21.37 -2.93
CA LEU A 59 20.93 20.89 -1.70
C LEU A 59 19.41 21.06 -1.73
N GLU A 60 18.92 22.22 -2.17
CA GLU A 60 17.48 22.48 -2.28
C GLU A 60 16.83 21.55 -3.31
N ARG A 61 17.50 21.30 -4.43
CA ARG A 61 17.04 20.31 -5.42
C ARG A 61 16.99 18.90 -4.84
N ALA A 62 17.99 18.50 -4.06
CA ALA A 62 18.02 17.18 -3.41
C ALA A 62 16.87 17.02 -2.39
N ILE A 63 16.54 18.07 -1.63
CA ILE A 63 15.39 18.07 -0.72
C ILE A 63 14.08 17.91 -1.51
N VAL A 64 13.92 18.69 -2.59
CA VAL A 64 12.72 18.63 -3.43
C VAL A 64 12.57 17.24 -4.07
N GLU A 65 13.65 16.67 -4.58
CA GLU A 65 13.67 15.33 -5.17
C GLU A 65 13.25 14.28 -4.13
N ARG A 66 13.81 14.33 -2.91
CA ARG A 66 13.46 13.40 -1.82
C ARG A 66 11.97 13.46 -1.48
N ILE A 67 11.40 14.66 -1.40
CA ILE A 67 9.96 14.86 -1.12
C ILE A 67 9.10 14.32 -2.28
N GLN A 68 9.51 14.56 -3.53
CA GLN A 68 8.78 14.06 -4.71
C GLN A 68 8.81 12.53 -4.78
N ASP A 69 9.95 11.91 -4.47
CA ASP A 69 10.07 10.46 -4.46
C ASP A 69 9.22 9.83 -3.35
N GLU A 70 9.17 10.46 -2.18
CA GLU A 70 8.29 10.01 -1.09
C GLU A 70 6.81 10.15 -1.47
N GLN A 71 6.43 11.24 -2.14
CA GLN A 71 5.07 11.41 -2.65
C GLN A 71 4.69 10.31 -3.65
N LYS A 72 5.59 9.98 -4.58
CA LYS A 72 5.36 8.90 -5.56
C LYS A 72 5.25 7.54 -4.87
N ALA A 73 6.10 7.25 -3.89
CA ALA A 73 6.06 6.00 -3.13
C ALA A 73 4.73 5.85 -2.35
N ALA A 74 4.27 6.92 -1.71
CA ALA A 74 2.98 6.95 -1.03
C ALA A 74 1.81 6.73 -2.00
N HIS A 75 1.85 7.36 -3.18
CA HIS A 75 0.84 7.18 -4.22
C HIS A 75 0.79 5.73 -4.73
N GLN A 76 1.95 5.14 -5.04
CA GLN A 76 2.04 3.74 -5.46
C GLN A 76 1.46 2.79 -4.41
N THR A 77 1.78 3.03 -3.13
CA THR A 77 1.27 2.20 -2.03
C THR A 77 -0.27 2.25 -1.95
N VAL A 78 -0.88 3.40 -2.22
CA VAL A 78 -2.35 3.53 -2.24
C VAL A 78 -2.95 2.78 -3.43
N GLU A 79 -2.35 2.91 -4.61
CA GLU A 79 -2.79 2.19 -5.81
C GLU A 79 -2.70 0.67 -5.63
N ASP A 80 -1.59 0.17 -5.07
CA ASP A 80 -1.39 -1.25 -4.79
C ASP A 80 -2.45 -1.79 -3.82
N ASN A 81 -2.75 -1.04 -2.76
CA ASN A 81 -3.79 -1.41 -1.80
C ASN A 81 -5.18 -1.42 -2.46
N LEU A 82 -5.49 -0.43 -3.28
CA LEU A 82 -6.77 -0.38 -4.00
C LEU A 82 -6.92 -1.57 -4.97
N GLN A 83 -5.87 -1.89 -5.70
CA GLN A 83 -5.82 -3.04 -6.59
C GLN A 83 -6.04 -4.34 -5.81
N LEU A 84 -5.34 -4.52 -4.70
CA LEU A 84 -5.49 -5.69 -3.83
C LEU A 84 -6.91 -5.81 -3.26
N PHE A 85 -7.54 -4.71 -2.85
CA PHE A 85 -8.93 -4.74 -2.39
C PHE A 85 -9.89 -5.12 -3.52
N SER A 86 -9.67 -4.63 -4.75
CA SER A 86 -10.48 -4.99 -5.92
C SER A 86 -10.42 -6.50 -6.21
N GLU A 87 -9.23 -7.10 -6.14
CA GLU A 87 -9.01 -8.53 -6.36
C GLU A 87 -9.67 -9.39 -5.27
N ARG A 88 -9.61 -8.93 -4.01
CA ARG A 88 -10.26 -9.60 -2.88
C ARG A 88 -11.78 -9.56 -2.97
N LEU A 89 -12.35 -8.45 -3.43
CA LEU A 89 -13.80 -8.35 -3.67
C LEU A 89 -14.22 -9.24 -4.85
N ALA A 90 -13.44 -9.26 -5.94
CA ALA A 90 -13.70 -10.11 -7.09
C ALA A 90 -13.63 -11.61 -6.73
N SER A 91 -12.64 -12.03 -5.95
CA SER A 91 -12.53 -13.41 -5.50
C SER A 91 -13.66 -13.80 -4.54
N SER A 92 -14.06 -12.93 -3.61
CA SER A 92 -15.19 -13.18 -2.71
C SER A 92 -16.52 -13.30 -3.47
N THR A 93 -16.75 -12.43 -4.45
CA THR A 93 -17.97 -12.48 -5.29
C THR A 93 -18.00 -13.73 -6.18
N TYR A 94 -16.86 -14.18 -6.69
CA TYR A 94 -16.75 -15.46 -7.42
C TYR A 94 -17.14 -16.65 -6.53
N VAL A 95 -16.63 -16.72 -5.30
CA VAL A 95 -16.96 -17.79 -4.35
C VAL A 95 -18.45 -17.76 -3.98
N GLY A 96 -19.00 -16.57 -3.69
CA GLY A 96 -20.42 -16.40 -3.40
C GLY A 96 -21.31 -16.87 -4.56
N ARG A 97 -20.97 -16.51 -5.80
CA ARG A 97 -21.67 -16.96 -7.00
C ARG A 97 -21.60 -18.48 -7.16
N LYS A 98 -20.45 -19.10 -6.93
CA LYS A 98 -20.28 -20.57 -7.07
C LYS A 98 -21.09 -21.36 -6.02
N ILE A 99 -21.21 -20.83 -4.81
CA ILE A 99 -22.01 -21.45 -3.74
C ILE A 99 -23.50 -21.34 -4.07
N PHE A 100 -23.97 -20.18 -4.53
CA PHE A 100 -25.38 -19.95 -4.83
C PHE A 100 -25.84 -20.56 -6.16
N ALA A 101 -24.93 -20.73 -7.13
CA ALA A 101 -25.22 -21.33 -8.43
C ALA A 101 -25.20 -22.87 -8.43
N LYS A 102 -25.10 -23.55 -7.27
CA LYS A 102 -25.24 -25.01 -7.19
C LYS A 102 -26.74 -25.36 -7.26
N PRO A 103 -27.26 -25.90 -8.38
CA PRO A 103 -28.64 -26.31 -8.46
C PRO A 103 -28.87 -27.43 -7.45
N HIS A 104 -29.74 -27.17 -6.47
CA HIS A 104 -30.31 -28.22 -5.64
C HIS A 104 -31.28 -29.03 -6.52
N CYS A 105 -30.76 -29.89 -7.39
CA CYS A 105 -31.55 -30.95 -7.98
C CYS A 105 -31.63 -32.09 -6.95
N ARG A 106 -32.60 -32.01 -6.03
CA ARG A 106 -32.97 -33.14 -5.17
C ARG A 106 -33.56 -34.22 -6.06
N THR A 107 -32.84 -35.34 -6.19
CA THR A 107 -33.40 -36.61 -6.60
C THR A 107 -34.40 -37.11 -5.55
N SER A 108 -35.69 -37.09 -5.84
CA SER A 108 -36.66 -38.04 -5.24
C SER A 108 -38.04 -37.88 -5.88
N GLY A 109 -38.51 -38.91 -6.57
CA GLY A 109 -39.85 -38.95 -7.16
C GLY A 109 -40.13 -40.15 -8.05
N ARG A 110 -39.46 -41.31 -7.87
CA ARG A 110 -40.02 -42.59 -8.32
C ARG A 110 -40.88 -43.13 -7.18
N MET A 111 -42.21 -43.00 -7.26
CA MET A 111 -43.21 -43.95 -6.75
C MET A 111 -44.61 -43.44 -7.07
N SER A 112 -45.29 -44.10 -8.02
CA SER A 112 -46.72 -44.45 -7.99
C SER A 112 -47.31 -44.49 -9.41
N ALA A 113 -47.35 -45.68 -10.01
CA ALA A 113 -48.34 -46.07 -11.03
C ALA A 113 -48.17 -47.57 -11.35
N ARG A 114 -48.49 -48.44 -10.38
CA ARG A 114 -48.76 -49.86 -10.62
C ARG A 114 -49.78 -50.34 -9.60
N LEU A 115 -51.04 -50.39 -10.04
CA LEU A 115 -52.20 -51.19 -9.61
C LEU A 115 -53.49 -50.36 -9.54
N ALA A 116 -54.29 -50.44 -10.61
CA ALA A 116 -55.73 -50.63 -10.56
C ALA A 116 -56.07 -51.41 -11.84
N ALA A 117 -56.24 -52.73 -11.71
CA ALA A 117 -57.53 -53.41 -11.92
C ALA A 117 -58.02 -53.23 -13.37
N GLY A 118 -58.05 -54.25 -14.21
CA GLY A 118 -58.80 -55.48 -13.98
C GLY A 118 -59.83 -55.57 -15.12
N VAL A 119 -59.73 -56.65 -15.88
CA VAL A 119 -60.64 -57.15 -16.91
C VAL A 119 -62.12 -56.77 -16.67
N LEU A 120 -62.80 -56.26 -17.70
CA LEU A 120 -64.23 -56.51 -17.90
C LEU A 120 -64.62 -56.22 -19.37
N ILE A 121 -64.93 -57.32 -20.07
CA ILE A 121 -65.79 -57.53 -21.26
C ILE A 121 -65.54 -56.65 -22.49
#